data_AF-A0A3B7MQL7-F1
#
_entry.id   AF-A0A3B7MQL7-F1
#
_cell.length_a   1.000
_cell.length_b   1.000
_cell.length_c   1.000
_cell.angle_alpha   90.00
_cell.angle_beta   90.00
_cell.angle_gamma   90.00
#
_symmetry.space_group_name_H-M   'P 1'
#
loop_
_entity.id
_entity.type
_entity.pdbx_description
1 polymer ?
#
loop_
_entity_poly.entity_id
_entity_poly.type
_entity_poly.pdbx_seq_one_letter_code
_entity_poly.pdbx_strand_id
1 'polypeptide(L)'
;MILTILLSLMAISFIAHVLMLFTSFGAGGVKKKRYFLSHLTLWLTGIFGYVIAWIYAGKDVSPVIDVFDTPFKQFLIIVLAFALSLIAHSIVRMFVLPQYKRA
;
A
#
# COMPACT_ATOMS: atom_id res chain seq x y z
N MET A 1 9.92 -11.03 17.31
CA MET A 1 8.47 -11.16 17.55
C MET A 1 7.68 -9.92 17.13
N ILE A 2 8.02 -8.71 17.58
CA ILE A 2 7.26 -7.50 17.18
C ILE A 2 7.49 -7.08 15.70
N LEU A 3 8.72 -7.19 15.18
CA LEU A 3 9.03 -6.97 13.76
C LEU A 3 8.21 -7.87 12.83
N THR A 4 8.11 -9.16 13.15
CA THR A 4 7.33 -10.13 12.37
C THR A 4 5.83 -9.81 12.38
N ILE A 5 5.31 -9.29 13.49
CA ILE A 5 3.90 -8.86 13.59
C ILE A 5 3.67 -7.63 12.70
N LEU A 6 4.55 -6.62 12.78
CA LEU A 6 4.44 -5.41 11.96
C LEU A 6 4.55 -5.72 10.46
N LEU A 7 5.50 -6.58 10.06
CA LEU A 7 5.64 -7.03 8.67
C LEU A 7 4.38 -7.78 8.20
N SER A 8 3.81 -8.63 9.04
CA SER A 8 2.57 -9.36 8.72
C SER A 8 1.39 -8.41 8.53
N LEU A 9 1.22 -7.43 9.43
CA LEU A 9 0.17 -6.42 9.33
C LEU A 9 0.34 -5.53 8.08
N MET A 10 1.58 -5.13 7.77
CA MET A 10 1.92 -4.38 6.57
C MET A 10 1.52 -5.15 5.30
N ALA A 11 1.90 -6.43 5.22
CA ALA A 11 1.61 -7.30 4.08
C ALA A 11 0.11 -7.57 3.92
N ILE A 12 -0.59 -7.91 5.01
CA ILE A 12 -2.04 -8.15 4.98
C ILE A 12 -2.79 -6.88 4.56
N SER A 13 -2.39 -5.71 5.07
CA SER A 13 -3.00 -4.43 4.70
C SER A 13 -2.81 -4.12 3.21
N PHE A 14 -1.65 -4.47 2.64
CA PHE A 14 -1.37 -4.27 1.22
C PHE A 14 -2.20 -5.22 0.34
N ILE A 15 -2.28 -6.50 0.73
CA ILE A 15 -3.12 -7.49 0.02
C ILE A 15 -4.59 -7.04 0.08
N ALA A 16 -5.07 -6.63 1.25
CA ALA A 16 -6.41 -6.12 1.45
C ALA A 16 -6.69 -4.88 0.57
N HIS A 17 -5.73 -3.96 0.45
CA HIS A 17 -5.80 -2.82 -0.46
C HIS A 17 -6.05 -3.27 -1.91
N VAL A 18 -5.21 -4.18 -2.42
CA VAL A 18 -5.28 -4.66 -3.80
C VAL A 18 -6.61 -5.35 -4.08
N LEU A 19 -7.03 -6.28 -3.21
CA LEU A 19 -8.31 -7.00 -3.37
C LEU A 19 -9.51 -6.05 -3.32
N MET A 20 -9.52 -5.11 -2.37
CA MET A 20 -10.60 -4.12 -2.28
C MET A 20 -10.59 -3.15 -3.46
N LEU A 21 -9.42 -2.78 -3.98
CA LEU A 21 -9.33 -1.90 -5.15
C LEU A 21 -9.99 -2.55 -6.35
N PHE A 22 -9.58 -3.77 -6.73
CA PHE A 22 -10.16 -4.47 -7.87
C PHE A 22 -11.65 -4.73 -7.71
N THR A 23 -12.09 -5.15 -6.52
CA THR A 23 -13.52 -5.43 -6.24
C THR A 23 -14.38 -4.17 -6.04
N SER A 24 -13.77 -2.98 -6.05
CA SER A 24 -14.48 -1.70 -6.01
C SER A 24 -15.04 -1.29 -7.38
N PHE A 25 -14.50 -1.85 -8.47
CA PHE A 25 -14.95 -1.58 -9.83
C PHE A 25 -15.81 -2.74 -10.33
N GLY A 26 -16.93 -2.43 -10.97
CA GLY A 26 -17.87 -3.43 -11.48
C GLY A 26 -18.85 -2.83 -12.50
N ALA A 27 -19.70 -3.68 -13.08
CA ALA A 27 -20.72 -3.28 -14.08
C ALA A 27 -21.69 -2.19 -13.57
N GLY A 28 -21.95 -2.15 -12.26
CA GLY A 28 -22.77 -1.11 -11.60
C GLY A 28 -22.02 0.18 -11.25
N GLY A 29 -20.80 0.38 -11.77
CA GLY A 29 -19.95 1.52 -11.45
C GLY A 29 -19.07 1.32 -10.20
N VAL A 30 -18.58 2.42 -9.63
CA VAL A 30 -17.60 2.42 -8.53
C VAL A 30 -18.28 2.30 -7.17
N LYS A 31 -17.95 1.25 -6.42
CA LYS A 31 -18.37 1.07 -5.01
C LYS A 31 -17.56 1.99 -4.09
N LYS A 32 -17.95 3.26 -4.00
CA LYS A 32 -17.25 4.34 -3.25
C LYS A 32 -16.77 3.95 -1.85
N LYS A 33 -17.58 3.22 -1.07
CA LYS A 33 -17.20 2.75 0.28
C LYS A 33 -16.00 1.79 0.25
N ARG A 34 -16.01 0.80 -0.64
CA ARG A 34 -14.89 -0.14 -0.79
C ARG A 34 -13.65 0.54 -1.35
N TYR A 35 -13.83 1.50 -2.25
CA TYR A 35 -12.74 2.29 -2.82
C TYR A 35 -12.02 3.11 -1.74
N PHE A 36 -12.78 3.75 -0.84
CA PHE A 36 -12.22 4.46 0.31
C PHE A 36 -11.50 3.52 1.28
N LEU A 37 -12.10 2.37 1.62
CA LEU A 37 -11.48 1.38 2.50
C LEU A 37 -10.19 0.80 1.92
N SER A 38 -10.14 0.60 0.61
CA SER A 38 -8.92 0.19 -0.09
C SER A 38 -7.79 1.22 0.13
N HIS A 39 -8.07 2.52 0.03
CA HIS A 39 -7.07 3.55 0.29
C HIS A 39 -6.62 3.55 1.74
N LEU A 40 -7.56 3.42 2.68
CA LEU A 40 -7.24 3.35 4.10
C LEU A 40 -6.27 2.20 4.39
N THR A 41 -6.47 1.03 3.80
CA THR A 41 -5.52 -0.10 3.99
C THR A 41 -4.14 0.15 3.38
N LEU A 42 -4.05 0.90 2.28
CA LEU A 42 -2.75 1.33 1.74
C LEU A 42 -2.03 2.30 2.68
N TRP A 43 -2.76 3.25 3.26
CA TRP A 43 -2.18 4.16 4.25
C TRP A 43 -1.69 3.42 5.49
N LEU A 44 -2.44 2.40 5.95
CA LEU A 44 -1.98 1.52 7.03
C LEU A 44 -0.69 0.78 6.66
N THR A 45 -0.57 0.25 5.43
CA THR A 45 0.68 -0.33 4.94
C THR A 45 1.84 0.66 5.03
N GLY A 46 1.64 1.91 4.58
CA GLY A 46 2.66 2.96 4.67
C GLY A 46 3.04 3.30 6.11
N ILE A 47 2.06 3.42 7.02
CA ILE A 47 2.29 3.67 8.45
C ILE A 47 3.09 2.53 9.08
N PHE A 48 2.73 1.27 8.81
CA PHE A 48 3.50 0.13 9.33
C PHE A 48 4.93 0.10 8.78
N GLY A 49 5.12 0.36 7.49
CA GLY A 49 6.46 0.49 6.89
C GLY A 49 7.29 1.59 7.56
N TYR A 50 6.68 2.76 7.80
CA TYR A 50 7.33 3.85 8.51
C TYR A 50 7.70 3.49 9.95
N VAL A 51 6.79 2.87 10.70
CA VAL A 51 7.05 2.41 12.07
C VAL A 51 8.18 1.37 12.12
N ILE A 52 8.22 0.45 11.14
CA ILE A 52 9.32 -0.51 11.01
C ILE A 52 10.65 0.22 10.81
N ALA A 53 10.72 1.15 9.85
CA ALA A 53 11.94 1.93 9.61
C ALA A 53 12.35 2.78 10.82
N TRP A 54 11.39 3.42 11.50
CA TRP A 54 11.63 4.23 12.68
C TRP A 54 12.25 3.43 13.84
N ILE A 55 11.78 2.19 14.04
CA ILE A 55 12.24 1.34 15.15
C ILE A 55 13.51 0.56 14.79
N TYR A 56 13.65 0.12 13.54
CA TYR A 56 14.62 -0.92 13.16
C TYR A 56 15.72 -0.49 12.19
N ALA A 57 15.61 0.65 11.50
CA ALA A 57 16.64 1.05 10.56
C ALA A 57 17.93 1.49 11.27
N GLY A 58 19.08 1.12 10.70
CA GLY A 58 20.41 1.40 11.25
C GLY A 58 20.81 0.46 12.40
N LYS A 59 20.13 -0.68 12.55
CA LYS A 59 20.39 -1.67 13.63
C LYS A 59 20.91 -3.00 13.12
N ASP A 60 21.31 -3.08 11.84
CA ASP A 60 21.82 -4.29 11.18
C ASP A 60 20.84 -5.48 11.25
N VAL A 61 19.53 -5.20 11.37
CA VAL A 61 18.49 -6.24 11.44
C VAL A 61 18.12 -6.74 10.04
N SER A 62 18.16 -5.86 9.04
CA SER A 62 17.88 -6.22 7.66
C SER A 62 18.46 -5.17 6.72
N PRO A 63 19.27 -5.55 5.73
CA PRO A 63 19.82 -4.62 4.74
C PRO A 63 18.75 -3.79 4.02
N VAL A 64 17.52 -4.32 3.88
CA VAL A 64 16.40 -3.63 3.24
C VAL A 64 15.81 -2.54 4.14
N ILE A 65 15.69 -2.82 5.44
CA ILE A 65 15.15 -1.86 6.41
C ILE A 65 16.18 -0.76 6.66
N ASP A 66 17.47 -1.11 6.68
CA ASP A 66 18.58 -0.19 6.93
C ASP A 66 18.79 0.81 5.79
N VAL A 67 18.17 0.61 4.61
CA VAL A 67 18.05 1.65 3.59
C VAL A 67 17.31 2.88 4.13
N PHE A 68 16.49 2.76 5.17
CA PHE A 68 15.66 3.85 5.72
C PHE A 68 16.22 4.41 7.04
N ASP A 69 17.54 4.39 7.22
CA ASP A 69 18.29 4.81 8.42
C ASP A 69 18.22 6.32 8.76
N THR A 70 17.79 7.17 7.82
CA THR A 70 17.75 8.62 8.01
C THR A 70 16.32 9.16 7.85
N PRO A 71 15.96 10.28 8.53
CA PRO A 71 14.62 10.87 8.41
C PRO A 71 14.21 11.17 6.97
N PHE A 72 15.17 11.60 6.14
CA PHE A 72 14.94 11.83 4.71
C PHE A 72 14.57 10.54 3.97
N LYS A 73 15.29 9.44 4.20
CA LYS A 73 14.98 8.15 3.58
C LYS A 73 13.66 7.59 4.13
N GLN A 74 13.35 7.75 5.42
CA GLN A 74 12.05 7.36 5.98
C GLN A 74 10.88 8.09 5.31
N PHE A 75 11.03 9.36 4.96
CA PHE A 75 10.01 10.09 4.18
C PHE A 75 9.76 9.46 2.80
N LEU A 76 10.76 8.82 2.20
CA LEU A 76 10.59 8.09 0.93
C LEU A 76 9.58 6.94 1.04
N ILE A 77 9.30 6.41 2.24
CA ILE A 77 8.26 5.40 2.44
C ILE A 77 6.87 5.96 2.09
N ILE A 78 6.62 7.21 2.47
CA ILE A 78 5.37 7.91 2.14
C ILE A 78 5.31 8.19 0.63
N VAL A 79 6.41 8.66 0.05
CA VAL A 79 6.54 8.89 -1.40
C VAL A 79 6.30 7.60 -2.18
N LEU A 80 6.86 6.48 -1.72
CA LEU A 80 6.70 5.16 -2.32
C LEU A 80 5.24 4.67 -2.23
N ALA A 81 4.58 4.85 -1.08
CA ALA A 81 3.17 4.52 -0.92
C ALA A 81 2.28 5.33 -1.88
N PHE A 82 2.58 6.62 -2.07
CA PHE A 82 1.89 7.46 -3.03
C PHE A 82 2.15 7.01 -4.48
N ALA A 83 3.40 6.71 -4.84
CA ALA A 83 3.76 6.21 -6.16
C ALA A 83 3.05 4.88 -6.48
N LEU A 84 3.04 3.94 -5.53
CA LEU A 84 2.29 2.68 -5.64
C LEU A 84 0.80 2.93 -5.84
N SER A 85 0.21 3.89 -5.12
CA SER A 85 -1.18 4.30 -5.31
C SER A 85 -1.44 4.77 -6.74
N LEU A 86 -0.59 5.65 -7.28
CA LEU A 86 -0.75 6.17 -8.65
C LEU A 86 -0.62 5.06 -9.70
N ILE A 87 0.33 4.14 -9.52
CA ILE A 87 0.49 2.98 -10.41
C ILE A 87 -0.76 2.11 -10.37
N ALA A 88 -1.27 1.79 -9.17
CA ALA A 88 -2.48 0.99 -9.00
C ALA A 88 -3.70 1.64 -9.69
N HIS A 89 -3.88 2.96 -9.54
CA HIS A 89 -4.94 3.69 -10.24
C HIS A 89 -4.77 3.69 -11.76
N SER A 90 -3.53 3.81 -12.24
CA SER A 90 -3.22 3.77 -13.67
C SER A 90 -3.56 2.40 -14.26
N ILE A 91 -3.19 1.32 -13.57
CA ILE A 91 -3.53 -0.06 -13.94
C ILE A 91 -5.04 -0.24 -14.00
N VAL A 92 -5.77 0.15 -12.95
CA VAL A 92 -7.23 0.05 -12.93
C VAL A 92 -7.86 0.83 -14.09
N ARG A 93 -7.40 2.05 -14.33
CA ARG A 93 -7.92 2.90 -15.40
C ARG A 93 -7.68 2.29 -16.79
N MET A 94 -6.52 1.69 -17.01
CA MET A 94 -6.12 1.14 -18.31
C MET A 94 -6.66 -0.27 -18.58
N PHE A 95 -6.76 -1.12 -17.56
CA PHE A 95 -7.05 -2.54 -17.75
C PHE A 95 -8.38 -2.99 -17.16
N VAL A 96 -8.84 -2.39 -16.06
CA VAL A 96 -10.04 -2.84 -15.34
C VAL A 96 -11.29 -2.08 -15.82
N LEU A 97 -11.24 -0.74 -15.86
CA LEU A 97 -12.39 0.07 -16.27
C LEU A 97 -12.88 -0.22 -17.70
N PRO A 98 -12.02 -0.46 -18.72
CA PRO A 98 -12.50 -0.76 -20.07
C PRO A 98 -13.32 -2.05 -20.16
N GLN A 99 -13.12 -3.01 -19.25
CA GLN A 99 -13.89 -4.26 -19.22
C GLN A 99 -15.34 -4.02 -18.81
N TYR A 100 -15.58 -3.03 -17.95
CA TYR A 100 -16.94 -2.66 -17.51
C TYR A 100 -17.62 -1.61 -18.40
N LYS A 101 -16.87 -0.93 -19.28
CA LYS A 101 -17.43 0.01 -20.27
C LYS A 101 -17.83 -0.65 -21.59
N ARG A 102 -17.38 -1.88 -21.85
CA ARG A 102 -17.69 -2.66 -23.05
C ARG A 102 -18.85 -3.65 -22.86
N ALA A 103 -19.43 -3.71 -21.66
CA ALA A 103 -20.62 -4.49 -21.32
C ALA A 103 -21.83 -3.56 -21.24
#